data_AF-A0A4U3A5J5-F1
#
_entry.id   AF-A0A4U3A5J5-F1
#
_cell.length_a   1.000
_cell.length_b   1.000
_cell.length_c   1.000
_cell.angle_alpha   90.00
_cell.angle_beta   90.00
_cell.angle_gamma   90.00
#
_symmetry.space_group_name_H-M   'P 1'
#
loop_
_entity.id
_entity.type
_entity.pdbx_description
1 polymer ?
#
loop_
_entity_poly.entity_id
_entity_poly.type
_entity_poly.pdbx_seq_one_letter_code
_entity_poly.pdbx_strand_id
1 'polypeptide(L)'
;MLQVMPLNSEDYDLIKAAEKVIEKNYKYGRHHIGSAVRTKAGNIYAAVHVEANVGRITVCGEAMAIGKSISEGDHKFDTIVAVAHPHPHEDIEKCWVVAPCGMCRELISDYG
;
A
#
# COMPACT_ATOMS: atom_id res chain seq x y z
N MET A 1 18.97 5.98 -17.09
CA MET A 1 19.04 6.07 -15.62
C MET A 1 17.65 6.48 -15.15
N LEU A 2 17.03 5.75 -14.21
CA LEU A 2 15.73 6.15 -13.66
C LEU A 2 15.89 7.49 -12.94
N GLN A 3 15.09 8.50 -13.30
CA GLN A 3 14.98 9.72 -12.52
C GLN A 3 14.09 9.41 -11.32
N VAL A 4 14.62 9.65 -10.11
CA VAL A 4 13.91 9.46 -8.84
C VAL A 4 13.80 10.80 -8.12
N MET A 5 12.70 10.99 -7.41
CA MET A 5 12.49 12.15 -6.56
C MET A 5 12.89 11.81 -5.11
N PRO A 6 13.56 12.71 -4.38
CA PRO A 6 13.83 12.50 -2.96
C PRO A 6 12.52 12.51 -2.18
N LEU A 7 12.42 11.64 -1.16
CA LEU A 7 11.26 11.60 -0.27
C LEU A 7 11.18 12.88 0.56
N ASN A 8 9.96 13.37 0.76
CA ASN A 8 9.65 14.50 1.63
C ASN A 8 8.82 14.06 2.86
N SER A 9 8.46 15.01 3.72
CA SER A 9 7.68 14.75 4.94
C SER A 9 6.32 14.11 4.68
N GLU A 10 5.62 14.52 3.62
CA GLU A 10 4.32 13.97 3.27
C GLU A 10 4.43 12.51 2.83
N ASP A 11 5.53 12.12 2.19
CA ASP A 11 5.79 10.74 1.80
C ASP A 11 6.05 9.86 3.02
N TYR A 12 6.74 10.39 4.03
CA TYR A 12 6.90 9.69 5.31
C TYR A 12 5.58 9.55 6.07
N ASP A 13 4.67 10.53 6.00
CA ASP A 13 3.35 10.41 6.61
C ASP A 13 2.48 9.36 5.90
N LEU A 14 2.63 9.24 4.57
CA LEU A 14 2.00 8.18 3.80
C LEU A 14 2.54 6.79 4.16
N ILE A 15 3.87 6.65 4.32
CA ILE A 15 4.51 5.41 4.81
C ILE A 15 3.97 5.03 6.18
N LYS A 16 3.97 5.96 7.16
CA LYS A 16 3.44 5.70 8.50
C LYS A 16 1.96 5.26 8.48
N ALA A 17 1.15 5.80 7.57
CA ALA A 17 -0.24 5.39 7.44
C ALA A 17 -0.36 3.93 6.96
N ALA A 18 0.49 3.51 6.02
CA ALA A 18 0.58 2.14 5.55
C ALA A 18 1.10 1.18 6.64
N GLU A 19 2.11 1.59 7.42
CA GLU A 19 2.65 0.83 8.56
C GLU A 19 1.57 0.63 9.63
N LYS A 20 0.94 1.72 10.06
CA LYS A 20 -0.11 1.68 11.10
C LYS A 20 -1.28 0.77 10.72
N VAL A 21 -1.69 0.76 9.44
CA VAL A 21 -2.81 -0.09 9.01
C VAL A 21 -2.41 -1.57 9.01
N ILE A 22 -1.18 -1.92 8.61
CA ILE A 22 -0.76 -3.33 8.64
C ILE A 22 -0.43 -3.80 10.05
N GLU A 23 0.25 -3.00 10.89
CA GLU A 23 0.51 -3.35 12.29
C GLU A 23 -0.78 -3.64 13.05
N LYS A 24 -1.84 -2.85 12.81
CA LYS A 24 -3.14 -3.05 13.44
C LYS A 24 -3.85 -4.32 12.99
N ASN A 25 -3.71 -4.71 11.72
CA ASN A 25 -4.52 -5.77 11.10
C ASN A 25 -3.73 -7.00 10.69
N TYR A 26 -2.44 -7.05 11.04
CA TYR A 26 -1.55 -8.14 10.68
C TYR A 26 -2.13 -9.47 11.13
N LYS A 27 -2.14 -10.43 10.21
CA LYS A 27 -2.53 -11.80 10.52
C LYS A 27 -1.74 -12.73 9.62
N TYR A 28 -0.88 -13.53 10.24
CA TYR A 28 -0.06 -14.50 9.53
C TYR A 28 -0.91 -15.38 8.60
N GLY A 29 -0.48 -15.50 7.34
CA GLY A 29 -1.21 -16.21 6.29
C GLY A 29 -2.51 -15.54 5.81
N ARG A 30 -2.78 -14.27 6.17
CA ARG A 30 -3.98 -13.53 5.77
C ARG A 30 -3.71 -12.09 5.30
N HIS A 31 -2.98 -11.31 6.09
CA HIS A 31 -2.68 -9.90 5.80
C HIS A 31 -1.23 -9.61 6.24
N HIS A 32 -0.39 -9.17 5.31
CA HIS A 32 1.04 -8.95 5.51
C HIS A 32 1.56 -7.70 4.76
N ILE A 33 0.79 -7.16 3.80
CA ILE A 33 1.10 -5.88 3.15
C ILE A 33 0.06 -4.83 3.57
N GLY A 34 0.56 -3.68 4.05
CA GLY A 34 -0.20 -2.44 4.17
C GLY A 34 0.06 -1.56 2.97
N SER A 35 -0.94 -0.79 2.54
CA SER A 35 -0.77 0.22 1.51
C SER A 35 -1.58 1.46 1.85
N ALA A 36 -1.10 2.61 1.39
CA ALA A 36 -1.79 3.86 1.51
C ALA A 36 -1.65 4.67 0.23
N VAL A 37 -2.75 5.34 -0.15
CA VAL A 37 -2.78 6.29 -1.27
C VAL A 37 -3.05 7.70 -0.73
N ARG A 38 -2.27 8.67 -1.21
CA ARG A 38 -2.50 10.11 -1.02
C ARG A 38 -3.20 10.65 -2.27
N THR A 39 -4.30 11.35 -2.06
CA THR A 39 -5.08 11.95 -3.15
C THR A 39 -4.58 13.35 -3.46
N LYS A 40 -4.94 13.91 -4.62
CA LYS A 40 -4.60 15.30 -4.98
C LYS A 40 -5.26 16.34 -4.07
N ALA A 41 -6.26 15.94 -3.28
CA ALA A 41 -6.85 16.78 -2.24
C ALA A 41 -6.07 16.72 -0.91
N GLY A 42 -5.05 15.85 -0.81
CA GLY A 42 -4.24 15.64 0.38
C GLY A 42 -4.79 14.59 1.35
N ASN A 43 -5.91 13.94 1.04
CA ASN A 43 -6.48 12.90 1.88
C ASN A 43 -5.66 11.60 1.76
N ILE A 44 -5.54 10.85 2.86
CA ILE A 44 -4.83 9.57 2.90
C ILE A 44 -5.80 8.44 3.19
N TYR A 45 -5.80 7.43 2.32
CA TYR A 45 -6.60 6.21 2.47
C TYR A 45 -5.69 5.01 2.57
N ALA A 46 -5.71 4.35 3.73
CA ALA A 46 -4.92 3.16 4.01
C ALA A 46 -5.77 1.89 4.06
N ALA A 47 -5.22 0.78 3.57
CA ALA A 47 -5.81 -0.54 3.53
C ALA A 47 -4.75 -1.64 3.64
N VAL A 48 -5.18 -2.87 3.92
CA VAL A 48 -4.33 -4.07 3.86
C VAL A 48 -4.67 -4.90 2.64
N HIS A 49 -3.69 -5.64 2.13
CA HIS A 49 -3.93 -6.65 1.09
C HIS A 49 -4.84 -7.76 1.63
N VAL A 50 -5.53 -8.49 0.76
CA VAL A 50 -6.38 -9.62 1.13
C VAL A 50 -5.81 -10.88 0.51
N GLU A 51 -5.18 -11.71 1.35
CA GLU A 51 -4.64 -12.98 0.91
C GLU A 51 -5.74 -13.98 0.61
N ALA A 52 -5.55 -14.72 -0.48
CA ALA A 52 -6.37 -15.85 -0.83
C ALA A 52 -5.50 -17.09 -1.12
N ASN A 53 -6.01 -18.27 -0.78
CA ASN A 53 -5.32 -19.53 -1.08
C ASN A 53 -5.06 -19.72 -2.58
N VAL A 54 -5.94 -19.16 -3.42
CA VAL A 54 -5.74 -19.14 -4.87
C VAL A 54 -5.19 -17.76 -5.22
N GLY A 55 -3.89 -17.65 -5.46
CA GLY A 55 -3.22 -16.35 -5.62
C GLY A 55 -3.81 -15.43 -6.70
N ARG A 56 -4.50 -15.98 -7.71
CA ARG A 56 -5.19 -15.17 -8.76
C ARG A 56 -6.33 -14.28 -8.23
N ILE A 57 -6.83 -14.56 -7.03
CA ILE A 57 -7.87 -13.76 -6.36
C ILE A 57 -7.33 -13.03 -5.13
N THR A 58 -6.03 -13.12 -4.85
CA THR A 58 -5.38 -12.25 -3.86
C THR A 58 -5.48 -10.82 -4.35
N VAL A 59 -5.93 -9.92 -3.49
CA VAL A 59 -6.06 -8.49 -3.83
C VAL A 59 -4.95 -7.72 -3.14
N CYS A 60 -4.10 -7.06 -3.91
CA CYS A 60 -2.98 -6.29 -3.40
C CYS A 60 -3.44 -5.08 -2.57
N GLY A 61 -2.60 -4.63 -1.64
CA GLY A 61 -2.92 -3.51 -0.77
C GLY A 61 -3.17 -2.23 -1.57
N GLU A 62 -2.43 -2.02 -2.65
CA GLU A 62 -2.55 -0.86 -3.53
C GLU A 62 -3.95 -0.76 -4.15
N ALA A 63 -4.45 -1.89 -4.67
CA ALA A 63 -5.81 -1.97 -5.22
C ALA A 63 -6.87 -1.71 -4.16
N MET A 64 -6.67 -2.22 -2.94
CA MET A 64 -7.57 -1.97 -1.81
C MET A 64 -7.57 -0.49 -1.39
N ALA A 65 -6.40 0.16 -1.36
CA ALA A 65 -6.27 1.57 -1.00
C ALA A 65 -6.92 2.49 -2.05
N ILE A 66 -6.67 2.23 -3.34
CA ILE A 66 -7.31 2.93 -4.47
C ILE A 66 -8.83 2.76 -4.41
N GLY A 67 -9.31 1.51 -4.31
CA GLY A 67 -10.74 1.21 -4.24
C GLY A 67 -11.43 1.87 -3.04
N LYS A 68 -10.74 1.93 -1.89
CA LYS A 68 -11.23 2.64 -0.70
C LYS A 68 -11.36 4.14 -0.94
N SER A 69 -10.32 4.80 -1.46
CA SER A 69 -10.36 6.22 -1.78
C SER A 69 -11.53 6.56 -2.72
N ILE A 70 -11.71 5.75 -3.78
CA ILE A 70 -12.81 5.90 -4.74
C ILE A 70 -14.17 5.76 -4.05
N SER A 71 -14.31 4.80 -3.14
CA SER A 71 -15.56 4.57 -2.41
C SER A 71 -15.93 5.73 -1.49
N GLU A 72 -14.95 6.52 -1.06
CA GLU A 72 -15.12 7.73 -0.24
C GLU A 72 -15.26 9.00 -1.10
N GLY A 73 -15.29 8.87 -2.44
CA GLY A 73 -15.51 9.97 -3.39
C GLY A 73 -14.25 10.68 -3.89
N ASP A 74 -13.06 10.22 -3.50
CA ASP A 74 -11.78 10.79 -3.92
C ASP A 74 -11.15 9.97 -5.07
N HIS A 75 -11.18 10.53 -6.28
CA HIS A 75 -10.84 9.82 -7.52
C HIS A 75 -9.51 10.24 -8.17
N LYS A 76 -8.77 11.18 -7.58
CA LYS A 76 -7.52 11.71 -8.15
C LYS A 76 -6.36 11.42 -7.22
N PHE A 77 -5.37 10.66 -7.69
CA PHE A 77 -4.25 10.22 -6.87
C PHE A 77 -2.99 11.06 -7.14
N ASP A 78 -2.14 11.12 -6.12
CA ASP A 78 -0.85 11.79 -6.17
C ASP A 78 0.29 10.79 -5.96
N THR A 79 0.22 10.04 -4.85
CA THR A 79 1.27 9.10 -4.45
C THR A 79 0.66 7.86 -3.81
N ILE A 80 1.26 6.69 -4.03
CA ILE A 80 0.89 5.44 -3.37
C ILE A 80 2.12 4.72 -2.84
N VAL A 81 1.98 4.02 -1.71
CA VAL A 81 3.04 3.21 -1.12
C VAL A 81 2.51 1.87 -0.66
N ALA A 82 3.36 0.84 -0.69
CA ALA A 82 3.12 -0.45 -0.06
C ALA A 82 4.26 -0.76 0.92
N VAL A 83 3.92 -1.32 2.07
CA VAL A 83 4.85 -1.74 3.11
C VAL A 83 4.55 -3.18 3.53
N ALA A 84 5.60 -3.96 3.75
CA ALA A 84 5.48 -5.30 4.30
C ALA A 84 5.69 -5.28 5.81
N HIS A 85 4.91 -6.09 6.53
CA HIS A 85 5.09 -6.34 7.96
C HIS A 85 5.92 -7.61 8.18
N PRO A 86 6.86 -7.63 9.14
CA PRO A 86 7.67 -8.81 9.44
C PRO A 86 6.85 -10.06 9.74
N HIS A 87 7.35 -11.22 9.33
CA HIS A 87 6.80 -12.51 9.74
C HIS A 87 7.41 -13.02 11.06
N PRO A 88 6.73 -13.90 11.82
CA PRO A 88 7.20 -14.36 13.15
C PRO A 88 8.53 -15.11 13.16
N HIS A 89 9.07 -15.45 11.98
CA HIS A 89 10.29 -16.23 11.80
C HIS A 89 11.38 -15.48 11.02
N GLU A 90 11.18 -14.19 10.79
CA GLU A 90 12.13 -13.32 10.11
C GLU A 90 12.90 -12.48 11.14
N ASP A 91 14.19 -12.24 10.87
CA ASP A 91 15.02 -11.33 11.66
C ASP A 91 14.85 -9.89 11.15
N ILE A 92 13.59 -9.41 11.17
CA ILE A 92 13.20 -8.07 10.74
C ILE A 92 12.29 -7.48 11.81
N GLU A 93 12.71 -6.37 12.41
CA GLU A 93 11.96 -5.76 13.51
C GLU A 93 10.87 -4.79 13.05
N LYS A 94 11.00 -4.21 11.86
CA LYS A 94 10.17 -3.10 11.38
C LYS A 94 9.59 -3.37 10.01
N CYS A 95 8.47 -2.72 9.71
CA CYS A 95 7.94 -2.69 8.37
C CYS A 95 8.95 -2.08 7.37
N TRP A 96 8.86 -2.47 6.11
CA TRP A 96 9.70 -1.90 5.04
C TRP A 96 8.90 -1.67 3.77
N VAL A 97 9.29 -0.65 3.01
CA VAL A 97 8.66 -0.33 1.72
C VAL A 97 8.97 -1.43 0.71
N VAL A 98 7.94 -1.86 -0.02
CA VAL A 98 8.04 -2.84 -1.10
C VAL A 98 7.61 -2.23 -2.43
N ALA A 99 8.26 -2.66 -3.51
CA ALA A 99 7.89 -2.21 -4.85
C ALA A 99 6.54 -2.83 -5.26
N PRO A 100 5.69 -2.08 -6.00
CA PRO A 100 4.43 -2.62 -6.49
C PRO A 100 4.65 -3.79 -7.45
N CYS A 101 3.76 -4.78 -7.36
CA CYS A 101 3.77 -5.94 -8.27
C CYS A 101 3.37 -5.52 -9.70
N GLY A 102 3.55 -6.41 -10.68
CA GLY A 102 3.22 -6.10 -12.09
C GLY A 102 1.78 -5.67 -12.31
N MET A 103 0.82 -6.35 -11.68
CA MET A 103 -0.61 -6.02 -11.78
C MET A 103 -0.93 -4.66 -11.13
N CYS A 104 -0.30 -4.35 -9.99
CA CYS A 104 -0.46 -3.04 -9.36
C CYS A 104 0.15 -1.93 -10.20
N ARG A 105 1.28 -2.16 -10.88
CA ARG A 105 1.85 -1.16 -11.79
C ARG A 105 0.91 -0.84 -12.94
N GLU A 106 0.27 -1.85 -13.52
CA GLU A 106 -0.75 -1.65 -14.54
C GLU A 106 -1.93 -0.86 -13.99
N LEU A 107 -2.47 -1.28 -12.83
CA LEU A 107 -3.57 -0.57 -12.18
C LEU A 107 -3.21 0.89 -11.85
N ILE A 108 -2.02 1.14 -11.31
CA ILE A 108 -1.56 2.50 -11.02
C ILE A 108 -1.46 3.32 -12.31
N SER A 109 -0.96 2.73 -13.40
CA SER A 109 -0.91 3.38 -14.71
C SER A 109 -2.29 3.74 -15.26
N ASP A 110 -3.31 2.92 -15.03
CA ASP A 110 -4.68 3.18 -15.46
C ASP A 110 -5.34 4.32 -14.67
N TYR A 111 -5.00 4.44 -13.38
CA TYR A 111 -5.64 5.39 -12.47
C TYR A 111 -4.87 6.71 -12.27
N GLY A 112 -3.59 6.78 -12.66
CA GLY A 112 -2.80 8.00 -12.72
C GLY A 112 -1.97 8.26 -11.48
#